data_AF-A0A1D8IS79-F1
#
_entry.id   AF-A0A1D8IS79-F1
#
_cell.length_a   1.000
_cell.length_b   1.000
_cell.length_c   1.000
_cell.angle_alpha   90.00
_cell.angle_beta   90.00
_cell.angle_gamma   90.00
#
_symmetry.space_group_name_H-M   'P 1'
#
loop_
_entity.id
_entity.type
_entity.pdbx_description
1 polymer ?
#
loop_
_entity_poly.entity_id
_entity_poly.type
_entity_poly.pdbx_seq_one_letter_code
_entity_poly.pdbx_strand_id
1 'polypeptide(L)' 'MNTLDQYPLDELKLVYRTLHAALPETPELMDSELLEELQRYLQTCARDEGVDVSLHAQWASWLGGVLLRGL' A
#
# COMPACT_ATOMS: atom_id res chain seq x y z
N MET A 1 -2.91 -4.00 18.90
CA MET A 1 -4.14 -4.26 18.12
C MET A 1 -4.10 -3.28 16.97
N ASN A 2 -3.71 -3.72 15.78
CA ASN A 2 -3.66 -2.83 14.63
C ASN A 2 -5.00 -2.98 13.91
N THR A 3 -5.91 -2.01 14.06
CA THR A 3 -7.32 -2.08 13.62
C THR A 3 -7.50 -2.48 12.16
N LEU A 4 -6.44 -2.34 11.36
CA LEU A 4 -6.38 -2.73 9.96
C LEU A 4 -6.53 -4.24 9.75
N ASP A 5 -6.16 -5.08 10.72
CA ASP A 5 -6.27 -6.55 10.62
C ASP A 5 -7.70 -7.09 10.55
N GLN A 6 -8.70 -6.23 10.80
CA GLN A 6 -10.12 -6.56 10.74
C GLN A 6 -10.70 -6.46 9.33
N TYR A 7 -9.97 -5.85 8.39
CA TYR A 7 -10.42 -5.63 7.03
C TYR A 7 -9.75 -6.61 6.06
N PRO A 8 -10.40 -6.98 4.94
CA PRO A 8 -9.80 -7.83 3.93
C PRO A 8 -8.52 -7.20 3.36
N LEU A 9 -7.46 -8.01 3.27
CA LEU A 9 -6.15 -7.56 2.77
C LEU A 9 -6.24 -6.92 1.37
N ASP A 10 -7.09 -7.46 0.49
CA ASP A 10 -7.27 -6.92 -0.86
C ASP A 10 -7.91 -5.53 -0.87
N GLU A 11 -8.83 -5.25 0.05
CA GLU A 11 -9.42 -3.91 0.22
C GLU A 11 -8.37 -2.92 0.72
N LEU A 12 -7.55 -3.32 1.69
CA LEU A 12 -6.46 -2.49 2.19
C LEU A 12 -5.44 -2.16 1.09
N LYS A 13 -5.08 -3.15 0.26
CA LYS A 13 -4.23 -2.95 -0.93
C LYS A 13 -4.88 -1.98 -1.93
N LEU A 14 -6.19 -2.02 -2.11
CA LEU A 14 -6.94 -1.10 -2.97
C LEU A 14 -6.98 0.33 -2.41
N VAL A 15 -7.22 0.49 -1.12
CA VAL A 15 -7.22 1.82 -0.48
C VAL A 15 -5.83 2.43 -0.54
N TYR A 16 -4.79 1.66 -0.18
CA TYR A 16 -3.41 2.14 -0.23
C TYR A 16 -3.01 2.62 -1.63
N ARG A 17 -3.23 1.81 -2.68
CA ARG A 17 -2.86 2.21 -4.05
C ARG A 17 -3.61 3.45 -4.51
N THR A 18 -4.87 3.60 -4.08
CA THR A 18 -5.71 4.76 -4.46
C THR A 18 -5.18 6.03 -3.81
N LEU A 19 -4.90 5.99 -2.50
CA LEU A 19 -4.33 7.12 -1.76
C LEU A 19 -2.91 7.46 -2.25
N HIS A 20 -2.08 6.45 -2.47
CA HIS A 20 -0.71 6.63 -2.95
C HIS A 20 -0.68 7.22 -4.37
N ALA A 21 -1.64 6.87 -5.24
CA ALA A 21 -1.76 7.47 -6.57
C ALA A 21 -2.21 8.95 -6.52
N ALA A 22 -2.90 9.37 -5.46
CA ALA A 22 -3.35 10.75 -5.28
C ALA A 22 -2.28 11.68 -4.68
N LEU A 23 -1.14 11.15 -4.18
CA LEU A 23 -0.07 11.95 -3.58
C LEU A 23 0.40 13.15 -4.44
N PRO A 24 0.54 13.05 -5.78
CA PRO A 24 0.96 14.19 -6.60
C PRO A 24 -0.04 15.35 -6.58
N GLU A 25 -1.32 15.06 -6.39
CA GLU A 25 -2.41 16.05 -6.37
C GLU A 25 -2.82 16.45 -4.94
N THR A 26 -2.40 15.69 -3.93
CA THR A 26 -2.73 15.91 -2.52
C THR A 26 -1.51 15.59 -1.64
N PRO A 27 -0.51 16.50 -1.59
CA PRO A 27 0.73 16.27 -0.86
C PRO A 27 0.51 16.09 0.66
N GLU A 28 -0.60 16.60 1.22
CA GLU A 28 -0.94 16.42 2.63
C GLU A 28 -1.13 14.95 3.02
N LEU A 29 -1.38 14.07 2.05
CA LEU A 29 -1.43 12.63 2.28
C LEU A 29 -0.06 12.06 2.71
N MET A 30 1.06 12.71 2.38
CA MET A 30 2.40 12.29 2.82
C MET A 30 2.55 12.33 4.35
N ASP A 31 1.86 13.27 4.99
CA ASP A 31 1.87 13.45 6.45
C ASP A 31 0.72 12.71 7.14
N SER A 32 -0.05 11.89 6.39
CA SER A 32 -1.18 11.16 6.93
C SER A 32 -0.71 9.96 7.77
N GLU A 33 -0.92 10.03 9.09
CA GLU A 33 -0.65 8.92 10.01
C GLU A 33 -1.38 7.63 9.58
N LEU A 34 -2.61 7.76 9.06
CA LEU A 34 -3.38 6.62 8.56
C LEU A 34 -2.72 5.95 7.36
N LEU A 35 -2.21 6.74 6.40
CA LEU A 35 -1.53 6.20 5.23
C LEU A 35 -0.21 5.52 5.62
N GLU A 36 0.51 6.10 6.58
CA GLU A 36 1.74 5.52 7.10
C GLU A 36 1.50 4.18 7.82
N GLU A 37 0.50 4.12 8.71
CA GLU A 37 0.09 2.88 9.39
C GLU A 37 -0.36 1.81 8.37
N LEU A 38 -1.14 2.21 7.36
CA LEU A 38 -1.58 1.32 6.29
C LEU A 38 -0.39 0.74 5.51
N GLN A 39 0.58 1.58 5.18
CA GLN A 39 1.81 1.14 4.53
C GLN A 39 2.59 0.16 5.40
N ARG A 40 2.79 0.47 6.70
CA ARG A 40 3.51 -0.40 7.63
C ARG A 40 2.82 -1.75 7.81
N TYR A 41 1.50 -1.76 7.91
CA TYR A 41 0.71 -2.99 7.99
C TYR A 41 0.88 -3.85 6.72
N LEU A 42 0.65 -3.27 5.55
CA LEU A 42 0.78 -3.98 4.27
C LEU A 42 2.20 -4.49 4.03
N GLN A 43 3.24 -3.72 4.40
CA GLN A 43 4.62 -4.18 4.31
C GLN A 43 4.91 -5.37 5.24
N THR A 44 4.25 -5.44 6.39
CA THR A 44 4.37 -6.58 7.31
C THR A 44 3.75 -7.82 6.68
N CYS A 45 2.52 -7.73 6.16
CA CYS A 45 1.87 -8.83 5.45
C CYS A 45 2.70 -9.33 4.26
N ALA A 46 3.25 -8.41 3.45
CA ALA A 46 4.08 -8.76 2.31
C ALA A 46 5.37 -9.49 2.73
N ARG A 47 6.05 -9.03 3.79
CA ARG A 47 7.23 -9.71 4.33
C ARG A 47 6.90 -11.11 4.84
N ASP A 48 5.74 -11.29 5.49
CA ASP A 48 5.27 -12.60 5.94
C ASP A 48 4.98 -13.55 4.76
N GLU A 49 4.60 -13.02 3.61
CA GLU A 49 4.45 -13.74 2.33
C GLU A 49 5.78 -13.91 1.57
N GLY A 50 6.91 -13.47 2.13
CA GLY A 50 8.25 -13.59 1.53
C GLY A 50 8.56 -12.56 0.45
N VAL A 51 7.76 -11.50 0.33
CA VAL A 51 7.96 -10.40 -0.62
C VAL A 51 8.99 -9.43 -0.07
N ASP A 52 10.00 -9.11 -0.88
CA ASP A 52 10.94 -8.04 -0.57
C ASP A 52 10.33 -6.68 -0.87
N VAL A 53 9.81 -6.03 0.19
CA VAL A 53 9.18 -4.70 0.10
C VAL A 53 10.17 -3.57 -0.17
N SER A 54 11.48 -3.81 -0.05
CA SER A 54 12.49 -2.83 -0.46
C SER A 54 12.67 -2.80 -1.97
N LEU A 55 12.31 -3.89 -2.67
CA LEU A 55 12.30 -3.96 -4.11
C LEU A 55 10.95 -3.49 -4.66
N HIS A 56 10.96 -2.28 -5.25
CA HIS A 56 9.75 -1.65 -5.79
C HIS A 56 8.94 -2.56 -6.73
N ALA A 57 9.61 -3.37 -7.57
CA ALA A 57 8.94 -4.29 -8.50
C ALA A 57 8.17 -5.41 -7.79
N GLN A 58 8.77 -6.02 -6.75
CA GLN A 58 8.11 -7.05 -5.95
C GLN A 58 6.95 -6.47 -5.14
N TRP A 59 7.18 -5.31 -4.53
CA TRP A 59 6.15 -4.57 -3.80
C TRP A 59 4.94 -4.21 -4.68
N ALA A 60 5.18 -3.61 -5.85
CA ALA A 60 4.14 -3.23 -6.79
C ALA A 60 3.36 -4.44 -7.31
N SER A 61 4.06 -5.55 -7.61
CA SER A 61 3.44 -6.81 -8.02
C SER A 61 2.54 -7.38 -6.93
N TRP A 62 3.00 -7.39 -5.67
CA TRP A 62 2.25 -7.94 -4.53
C TRP A 62 1.01 -7.12 -4.17
N LEU A 63 1.08 -5.80 -4.31
CA LEU A 63 -0.08 -4.91 -4.16
C LEU A 63 -1.16 -5.15 -5.22
N GLY A 64 -0.90 -5.98 -6.24
CA GLY A 64 -1.81 -6.18 -7.37
C GLY A 64 -1.87 -4.94 -8.26
N GLY A 65 -0.80 -4.13 -8.24
CA GLY A 65 -0.63 -2.98 -9.10
C GLY A 65 -0.46 -3.45 -10.53
N VAL A 66 -1.53 -3.43 -11.30
CA VAL A 66 -1.40 -3.22 -12.73
C VAL A 66 -0.78 -1.83 -12.90
N LEU A 67 0.42 -1.74 -13.47
CA LEU A 67 0.98 -0.51 -14.04
C LEU A 67 0.12 -0.08 -15.26
N LEU A 68 -1.16 0.25 -15.05
CA LEU A 68 -2.01 0.87 -16.06
C LEU A 68 -2.62 2.12 -15.47
N ARG A 69 -1.83 3.19 -15.53
CA ARG A 69 -2.25 4.47 -16.11
C ARG A 69 -0.98 5.22 -16.53
N GLY A 70 -0.71 5.19 -17.82
CA GLY A 70 0.47 5.85 -18.41
C GLY A 70 0.98 5.24 -19.72
N LEU A 71 0.06 4.77 -20.59
CA LEU A 71 0.16 5.02 -22.03
C LEU A 71 -0.52 6.36 -22.29
#